data_AF-W1X3P6-F1
#
_entry.id   AF-W1X3P6-F1
#
_cell.length_a   1.000
_cell.length_b   1.000
_cell.length_c   1.000
_cell.angle_alpha   90.00
_cell.angle_beta   90.00
_cell.angle_gamma   90.00
#
_symmetry.space_group_name_H-M   'P 1'
#
loop_
_entity.id
_entity.type
_entity.pdbx_description
1 polymer ?
#
loop_
_entity_poly.entity_id
_entity_poly.type
_entity_poly.pdbx_seq_one_letter_code
_entity_poly.pdbx_strand_id
1 'polypeptide(L)'
;MHPMLNIAVRAARKAGNLIAKNYETPDAVEASQKGSNDFVTNVDKAAEAVIIDTIRKSYPQHTIITEESGELEGTDQDVQWVIDPLDGTTNFIKRLPHFAVSIAVRIKGRTEVAVVYDPMRNELFTATRGQGAQLNGYRL
;
A
#
# COMPACT_ATOMS: atom_id res chain seq x y z
N MET A 1 -3.18 18.68 8.51
CA MET A 1 -2.83 17.43 7.79
C MET A 1 -3.91 16.40 8.13
N HIS A 2 -4.52 15.76 7.14
CA HIS A 2 -5.66 14.84 7.34
C HIS A 2 -5.20 13.61 8.18
N PRO A 3 -5.83 13.26 9.32
CA PRO A 3 -5.35 12.19 10.21
C PRO A 3 -5.12 10.85 9.48
N MET A 4 -6.06 10.47 8.61
CA MET A 4 -5.93 9.24 7.82
C MET A 4 -4.77 9.28 6.82
N LEU A 5 -4.43 10.46 6.27
CA LEU A 5 -3.27 10.60 5.38
C LEU A 5 -1.98 10.27 6.13
N ASN A 6 -1.84 10.70 7.38
CA ASN A 6 -0.66 10.41 8.19
C ASN A 6 -0.50 8.91 8.44
N ILE A 7 -1.62 8.21 8.69
CA ILE A 7 -1.62 6.75 8.88
C ILE A 7 -1.33 6.03 7.56
N ALA A 8 -1.93 6.46 6.44
CA ALA A 8 -1.64 5.91 5.11
C ALA A 8 -0.15 6.06 4.74
N VAL A 9 0.42 7.25 4.92
CA VAL A 9 1.85 7.52 4.66
C VAL A 9 2.74 6.65 5.55
N ARG A 10 2.39 6.50 6.84
CA ARG A 10 3.15 5.65 7.76
C ARG A 10 3.10 4.17 7.34
N ALA A 11 1.93 3.68 6.95
CA ALA A 11 1.76 2.31 6.48
C ALA A 11 2.56 2.07 5.19
N ALA A 12 2.41 2.96 4.19
CA ALA A 12 3.12 2.88 2.92
C ALA A 12 4.64 2.88 3.10
N ARG A 13 5.19 3.76 3.94
CA ARG A 13 6.64 3.80 4.21
C ARG A 13 7.15 2.53 4.90
N LYS A 14 6.41 1.99 5.87
CA LYS A 14 6.82 0.74 6.55
C LYS A 14 6.83 -0.45 5.59
N ALA A 15 5.78 -0.59 4.77
CA ALA A 15 5.70 -1.62 3.75
C ALA A 15 6.81 -1.45 2.69
N GLY A 16 6.99 -0.24 2.18
CA GLY A 16 8.04 0.06 1.20
C GLY A 16 9.45 -0.23 1.71
N ASN A 17 9.74 0.02 2.99
CA ASN A 17 11.03 -0.36 3.60
C ASN A 17 11.22 -1.89 3.66
N LEU A 18 10.15 -2.64 3.96
CA LEU A 18 10.19 -4.10 3.94
C LEU A 18 10.43 -4.62 2.51
N ILE A 19 9.73 -4.06 1.53
CA ILE A 19 9.86 -4.43 0.12
C ILE A 19 11.26 -4.14 -0.39
N ALA A 20 11.79 -2.93 -0.15
CA ALA A 20 13.15 -2.54 -0.56
C ALA A 20 14.21 -3.47 0.06
N LYS A 21 14.07 -3.82 1.35
CA LYS A 21 14.99 -4.76 1.99
C LYS A 21 14.98 -6.14 1.33
N ASN A 22 13.80 -6.69 1.04
CA ASN A 22 13.69 -7.99 0.37
C ASN A 22 14.12 -7.92 -1.10
N TYR A 23 13.98 -6.76 -1.75
CA TYR A 23 14.55 -6.51 -3.07
C TYR A 23 16.09 -6.58 -3.05
N GLU A 24 16.74 -6.10 -1.99
CA GLU A 24 18.20 -6.20 -1.85
C GLU A 24 18.68 -7.63 -1.53
N THR A 25 17.85 -8.46 -0.87
CA THR A 25 18.19 -9.84 -0.46
C THR A 25 17.29 -10.90 -1.13
N PRO A 26 17.57 -11.29 -2.39
CA PRO A 26 16.68 -12.14 -3.18
C PRO A 26 16.55 -13.58 -2.68
N ASP A 27 17.52 -14.12 -1.95
CA ASP A 27 17.53 -15.54 -1.52
C ASP A 27 16.35 -15.90 -0.59
N ALA A 28 15.69 -14.90 -0.01
CA ALA A 28 14.54 -15.07 0.87
C ALA A 28 13.18 -14.86 0.17
N VAL A 29 13.17 -14.52 -1.12
CA VAL A 29 11.93 -14.23 -1.87
C VAL A 29 11.39 -15.52 -2.49
N GLU A 30 10.19 -15.91 -2.05
CA GLU A 30 9.44 -17.02 -2.61
C GLU A 30 8.30 -16.47 -3.48
N ALA A 31 8.29 -16.82 -4.76
CA ALA A 31 7.25 -16.44 -5.69
C ALA A 31 6.30 -17.62 -5.98
N SER A 32 5.01 -17.32 -6.02
CA SER A 32 3.95 -18.26 -6.39
C SER A 32 3.08 -17.67 -7.49
N GLN A 33 2.60 -18.51 -8.39
CA GLN A 33 1.79 -18.09 -9.53
C GLN A 33 0.31 -18.18 -9.16
N LYS A 34 -0.42 -17.05 -9.24
CA LYS A 34 -1.88 -16.98 -9.01
C LYS A 34 -2.68 -17.26 -10.28
N GLY A 35 -2.12 -16.97 -11.45
CA GLY A 35 -2.79 -17.14 -12.74
C GLY A 35 -1.83 -17.08 -13.92
N SER A 36 -2.37 -17.13 -15.15
CA SER A 36 -1.53 -16.94 -16.33
C SER A 36 -0.96 -15.52 -16.32
N ASN A 37 0.37 -15.39 -16.14
CA ASN A 37 1.10 -14.13 -15.96
C ASN A 37 0.87 -13.35 -14.65
N ASP A 38 0.24 -13.93 -13.64
CA ASP A 38 0.02 -13.27 -12.34
C ASP A 38 0.83 -13.93 -11.23
N PHE A 39 1.61 -13.14 -10.50
CA PHE A 39 2.57 -13.60 -9.52
C PHE A 39 2.36 -12.88 -8.19
N VAL A 40 2.43 -13.64 -7.10
CA VAL A 40 2.49 -13.11 -5.74
C VAL A 40 3.71 -13.67 -5.04
N THR A 41 4.39 -12.85 -4.26
CA THR A 41 5.52 -13.28 -3.42
C THR A 41 5.15 -13.32 -1.95
N ASN A 42 6.00 -13.98 -1.14
CA ASN A 42 5.95 -13.84 0.31
C ASN A 42 6.12 -12.38 0.78
N VAL A 43 6.75 -11.52 -0.05
CA VAL A 43 6.93 -10.09 0.22
C VAL A 43 5.61 -9.33 0.13
N ASP A 44 4.76 -9.63 -0.86
CA ASP A 44 3.42 -9.01 -1.01
C ASP A 44 2.59 -9.25 0.27
N LYS A 45 2.53 -10.50 0.74
CA LYS A 45 1.82 -10.88 1.96
C LYS A 45 2.39 -10.23 3.22
N ALA A 46 3.72 -10.13 3.31
CA ALA A 46 4.37 -9.48 4.44
C ALA A 46 4.13 -7.96 4.45
N ALA A 47 4.19 -7.31 3.29
CA ALA A 47 3.87 -5.89 3.13
C ALA A 47 2.41 -5.61 3.47
N GLU A 48 1.48 -6.44 3.00
CA GLU A 48 0.06 -6.36 3.34
C GLU A 48 -0.17 -6.44 4.85
N ALA A 49 0.41 -7.44 5.52
CA ALA A 49 0.26 -7.60 6.97
C ALA A 49 0.75 -6.36 7.74
N VAL A 50 1.85 -5.74 7.31
CA VAL A 50 2.38 -4.50 7.89
C VAL A 50 1.43 -3.32 7.70
N ILE A 51 0.80 -3.21 6.53
CA ILE A 51 -0.18 -2.16 6.22
C ILE A 51 -1.42 -2.34 7.10
N ILE A 52 -2.00 -3.56 7.13
CA ILE A 52 -3.18 -3.89 7.93
C ILE A 52 -2.93 -3.61 9.41
N ASP A 53 -1.83 -4.10 9.98
CA ASP A 53 -1.46 -3.87 11.38
C ASP A 53 -1.35 -2.37 11.69
N THR A 54 -0.72 -1.60 10.80
CA THR A 54 -0.55 -0.16 11.00
C THR A 54 -1.89 0.59 10.95
N ILE A 55 -2.79 0.21 10.04
CA ILE A 55 -4.13 0.82 9.93
C ILE A 55 -4.98 0.43 11.14
N ARG A 56 -5.08 -0.88 11.48
CA ARG A 56 -5.92 -1.38 12.56
C ARG A 56 -5.53 -0.84 13.93
N LYS A 57 -4.24 -0.54 14.16
CA LYS A 57 -3.78 0.15 15.39
C LYS A 57 -4.41 1.53 15.60
N SER A 58 -4.76 2.23 14.52
CA SER A 58 -5.35 3.56 14.57
C SER A 58 -6.85 3.55 14.32
N TYR A 59 -7.31 2.59 13.50
CA TYR A 59 -8.68 2.48 13.01
C TYR A 59 -9.14 1.02 13.06
N PRO A 60 -9.37 0.45 14.26
CA PRO A 60 -9.71 -0.97 14.42
C PRO A 60 -11.08 -1.32 13.82
N GLN A 61 -11.96 -0.33 13.61
CA GLN A 61 -13.34 -0.52 13.15
C GLN A 61 -13.53 -0.35 11.64
N HIS A 62 -12.56 0.15 10.89
CA HIS A 62 -12.73 0.42 9.46
C HIS A 62 -12.59 -0.85 8.64
N THR A 63 -13.26 -0.90 7.49
CA THR A 63 -13.08 -1.96 6.50
C THR A 63 -11.76 -1.79 5.75
N ILE A 64 -11.07 -2.89 5.46
CA ILE A 64 -9.85 -2.90 4.64
C ILE A 64 -10.07 -3.87 3.49
N ILE A 65 -9.85 -3.41 2.26
CA ILE A 65 -9.97 -4.17 1.03
C ILE A 65 -8.56 -4.29 0.45
N THR A 66 -8.10 -5.51 0.26
CA THR A 66 -6.74 -5.83 -0.14
C THR A 66 -6.75 -6.78 -1.34
N GLU A 67 -5.68 -6.76 -2.12
CA GLU A 67 -5.50 -7.68 -3.24
C GLU A 67 -5.30 -9.14 -2.78
N GLU A 68 -4.58 -9.37 -1.67
CA GLU A 68 -4.19 -10.73 -1.26
C GLU A 68 -5.20 -11.42 -0.34
N SER A 69 -5.76 -10.68 0.61
CA SER A 69 -6.69 -11.20 1.63
C SER A 69 -8.15 -10.87 1.33
N GLY A 70 -8.42 -10.08 0.28
CA GLY A 70 -9.77 -9.65 -0.07
C GLY A 70 -10.33 -8.62 0.92
N GLU A 71 -11.61 -8.74 1.26
CA GLU A 71 -12.28 -7.79 2.15
C GLU A 71 -12.20 -8.24 3.62
N LEU A 72 -11.58 -7.42 4.45
CA LEU A 72 -11.54 -7.51 5.91
C LEU A 72 -12.56 -6.54 6.49
N GLU A 73 -13.79 -7.02 6.65
CA GLU A 73 -14.90 -6.21 7.13
C GLU A 73 -14.61 -5.56 8.50
N GLY A 74 -14.94 -4.28 8.59
CA GLY A 74 -14.99 -3.54 9.84
C GLY A 74 -16.45 -3.31 10.28
N THR A 75 -16.63 -2.83 11.51
CA THR A 75 -17.95 -2.41 11.99
C THR A 75 -18.41 -1.10 11.36
N ASP A 76 -17.47 -0.27 10.88
CA ASP A 76 -17.74 0.95 10.14
C ASP A 76 -17.52 0.70 8.63
N GLN A 77 -18.62 0.48 7.92
CA GLN A 77 -18.62 0.26 6.48
C GLN A 77 -18.54 1.56 5.66
N ASP A 78 -18.73 2.73 6.29
CA ASP A 78 -18.62 4.00 5.58
C ASP A 78 -17.17 4.32 5.24
N VAL A 79 -16.20 3.74 5.97
CA VAL A 79 -14.78 3.97 5.74
C VAL A 79 -14.08 2.71 5.28
N GLN A 80 -13.53 2.76 4.07
CA GLN A 80 -12.83 1.65 3.43
C GLN A 80 -11.39 2.06 3.07
N TRP A 81 -10.42 1.25 3.48
CA TRP A 81 -9.04 1.34 3.03
C TRP A 81 -8.84 0.38 1.87
N VAL A 82 -8.53 0.88 0.69
CA VAL A 82 -8.19 0.04 -0.47
C VAL A 82 -6.69 0.01 -0.59
N ILE A 83 -6.09 -1.16 -0.51
CA ILE A 83 -4.64 -1.33 -0.44
C ILE A 83 -4.16 -2.27 -1.55
N ASP A 84 -3.06 -1.87 -2.17
CA ASP A 84 -2.20 -2.73 -2.98
C ASP A 84 -0.80 -2.68 -2.31
N PRO A 85 -0.36 -3.79 -1.70
CA PRO A 85 0.88 -3.83 -0.94
C PRO A 85 2.13 -3.75 -1.83
N LEU A 86 2.04 -4.14 -3.09
CA LEU A 86 3.16 -4.16 -4.04
C LEU A 86 2.63 -4.06 -5.49
N ASP A 87 2.34 -2.85 -5.93
CA ASP A 87 2.02 -2.57 -7.32
C ASP A 87 3.28 -2.78 -8.16
N GLY A 88 3.25 -3.78 -9.04
CA GLY A 88 4.37 -4.16 -9.88
C GLY A 88 5.13 -5.40 -9.41
N THR A 89 4.47 -6.40 -8.84
CA THR A 89 5.08 -7.69 -8.43
C THR A 89 5.89 -8.34 -9.55
N THR A 90 5.44 -8.25 -10.81
CA THR A 90 6.23 -8.72 -11.97
C THR A 90 7.56 -7.96 -12.12
N ASN A 91 7.56 -6.64 -11.92
CA ASN A 91 8.77 -5.84 -11.97
C ASN A 91 9.70 -6.20 -10.81
N PHE A 92 9.15 -6.38 -9.61
CA PHE A 92 9.90 -6.83 -8.44
C PHE A 92 10.62 -8.17 -8.71
N ILE A 93 9.91 -9.17 -9.21
CA ILE A 93 10.47 -10.50 -9.56
C ILE A 93 11.52 -10.38 -10.67
N LYS A 94 11.24 -9.59 -11.71
CA LYS A 94 12.17 -9.36 -12.83
C LYS A 94 13.32 -8.40 -12.50
N ARG A 95 13.43 -7.96 -11.25
CA ARG A 95 14.49 -7.05 -10.79
C ARG A 95 14.47 -5.69 -11.48
N LEU A 96 13.31 -5.21 -11.89
CA LEU A 96 13.11 -3.85 -12.37
C LEU A 96 12.71 -2.95 -11.18
N PRO A 97 13.46 -1.87 -10.86
CA PRO A 97 13.21 -1.01 -9.70
C PRO A 97 12.06 -0.02 -9.97
N HIS A 98 10.91 -0.55 -10.35
CA HIS A 98 9.69 0.18 -10.70
C HIS A 98 8.50 -0.56 -10.09
N PHE A 99 8.23 -0.25 -8.83
CA PHE A 99 7.11 -0.79 -8.07
C PHE A 99 6.77 0.18 -6.94
N ALA A 100 5.55 0.11 -6.42
CA ALA A 100 5.08 1.02 -5.40
C ALA A 100 4.16 0.35 -4.39
N VAL A 101 3.94 1.01 -3.26
CA VAL A 101 2.84 0.70 -2.34
C VAL A 101 1.72 1.70 -2.61
N SER A 102 0.50 1.23 -2.80
CA SER A 102 -0.67 2.09 -3.04
C SER A 102 -1.72 1.91 -1.95
N ILE A 103 -2.19 3.04 -1.38
CA ILE A 103 -3.20 3.07 -0.33
C ILE A 103 -4.18 4.20 -0.63
N ALA A 104 -5.46 3.87 -0.76
CA ALA A 104 -6.56 4.83 -0.88
C ALA A 104 -7.54 4.68 0.29
N VAL A 105 -8.12 5.81 0.73
CA VAL A 105 -9.19 5.81 1.73
C VAL A 105 -10.45 6.33 1.08
N ARG A 106 -11.50 5.53 1.13
CA ARG A 106 -12.84 5.89 0.67
C ARG A 106 -13.73 6.15 1.87
N ILE A 107 -14.47 7.25 1.83
CA ILE A 107 -15.50 7.60 2.81
C ILE A 107 -16.82 7.72 2.06
N LYS A 108 -17.82 6.92 2.44
CA LYS A 108 -19.15 6.86 1.81
C LYS A 108 -19.05 6.69 0.29
N GLY A 109 -18.20 5.75 -0.12
CA GLY A 109 -17.94 5.41 -1.53
C GLY A 109 -17.04 6.37 -2.30
N ARG A 110 -16.62 7.51 -1.73
CA ARG A 110 -15.78 8.52 -2.39
C ARG A 110 -14.34 8.46 -1.89
N THR A 111 -13.36 8.47 -2.80
CA THR A 111 -11.93 8.54 -2.41
C THR A 111 -11.60 9.90 -1.81
N GLU A 112 -11.19 9.94 -0.55
CA GLU A 112 -10.86 11.18 0.17
C GLU A 112 -9.35 11.38 0.30
N VAL A 113 -8.59 10.29 0.43
CA VAL A 113 -7.14 10.28 0.59
C VAL A 113 -6.53 9.24 -0.33
N ALA A 114 -5.38 9.55 -0.92
CA ALA A 114 -4.57 8.59 -1.66
C ALA A 114 -3.08 8.78 -1.34
N VAL A 115 -2.35 7.67 -1.31
CA VAL A 115 -0.91 7.60 -1.14
C VAL A 115 -0.36 6.57 -2.11
N VAL A 116 0.67 6.95 -2.86
CA VAL A 116 1.49 6.03 -3.64
C VAL A 116 2.94 6.27 -3.23
N TYR A 117 3.66 5.21 -2.89
CA TYR A 117 5.04 5.30 -2.44
C TYR A 117 5.94 4.38 -3.27
N ASP A 118 6.84 4.97 -4.05
CA ASP A 118 7.95 4.24 -4.70
C ASP A 118 9.12 4.20 -3.70
N PRO A 119 9.44 3.03 -3.12
CA PRO A 119 10.51 2.91 -2.14
C PRO A 119 11.90 2.97 -2.78
N MET A 120 12.05 2.68 -4.07
CA MET A 120 13.33 2.71 -4.78
C MET A 120 13.77 4.14 -5.09
N ARG A 121 12.80 5.02 -5.40
CA ARG A 121 13.05 6.45 -5.64
C ARG A 121 12.84 7.33 -4.41
N ASN A 122 12.30 6.75 -3.32
CA ASN A 122 11.80 7.50 -2.16
C ASN A 122 10.85 8.64 -2.59
N GLU A 123 9.96 8.33 -3.51
CA GLU A 123 8.93 9.24 -4.02
C GLU A 123 7.61 8.92 -3.34
N LEU A 124 7.13 9.87 -2.54
CA LEU A 124 5.85 9.79 -1.85
C LEU A 124 4.86 10.73 -2.51
N PHE A 125 3.98 10.15 -3.32
CA PHE A 125 2.82 10.83 -3.89
C PHE A 125 1.68 10.79 -2.89
N THR A 126 1.07 11.94 -2.63
CA THR A 126 -0.10 12.05 -1.74
C THR A 126 -1.15 12.93 -2.35
N ALA A 127 -2.41 12.64 -2.09
CA ALA A 127 -3.52 13.50 -2.45
C ALA A 127 -4.57 13.48 -1.34
N THR A 128 -5.23 14.62 -1.15
CA THR A 128 -6.43 14.74 -0.32
C THR A 128 -7.45 15.53 -1.09
N ARG A 129 -8.72 15.08 -1.07
CA ARG A 129 -9.80 15.76 -1.78
C ARG A 129 -9.86 17.23 -1.36
N GLY A 130 -9.93 18.12 -2.36
CA GLY A 130 -9.95 19.57 -2.15
C GLY A 130 -8.60 20.22 -1.80
N GLN A 131 -7.52 19.44 -1.65
CA GLN A 131 -6.18 19.96 -1.30
C GLN A 131 -5.13 19.77 -2.40
N GLY A 132 -5.48 19.10 -3.50
CA GLY A 132 -4.57 18.79 -4.60
C GLY A 132 -3.66 17.59 -4.31
N ALA A 133 -2.67 17.41 -5.19
CA ALA A 133 -1.67 16.36 -5.11
C ALA A 133 -0.30 16.93 -4.76
N GLN A 134 0.53 16.12 -4.09
CA GLN A 134 1.88 16.46 -3.69
C GLN A 134 2.83 15.30 -3.97
N LEU A 135 4.06 15.62 -4.36
CA LEU A 135 5.20 14.71 -4.41
C LEU A 135 6.22 15.17 -3.35
N ASN A 136 6.51 14.31 -2.38
CA ASN A 136 7.46 14.59 -1.31
C ASN A 136 7.18 15.91 -0.56
N GLY A 137 5.90 16.26 -0.42
CA GLY A 137 5.43 17.49 0.25
C GLY A 137 5.40 18.73 -0.63
N TYR A 138 5.86 18.65 -1.88
CA TYR A 138 5.77 19.72 -2.87
C TYR A 138 4.55 19.51 -3.74
N ARG A 139 3.81 20.59 -4.04
CA ARG A 139 2.62 20.53 -4.88
C ARG A 139 2.98 20.13 -6.32
N LEU A 140 2.17 19.21 -6.87
CA LEU A 140 2.20 18.84 -8.29
C LEU A 140 1.32 19.77 -9.13
#